data_AF-A0A7V3UQ00-F1
#
_entry.id   AF-A0A7V3UQ00-F1
#
_cell.length_a   1.000
_cell.length_b   1.000
_cell.length_c   1.000
_cell.angle_alpha   90.00
_cell.angle_beta   90.00
_cell.angle_gamma   90.00
#
_symmetry.space_group_name_H-M   'P 1'
#
loop_
_entity.id
_entity.type
_entity.pdbx_description
1 polymer ?
#
loop_
_entity_poly.entity_id
_entity_poly.type
_entity_poly.pdbx_seq_one_letter_code
_entity_poly.pdbx_strand_id
1 'polypeptide(L)'
;MDSRLHPEYQKLLSQVKGHLHFHKNMGLDFLPTLDPSVPSGPHLSLSQVEERLGDCQRCKLHKGRHHIVFGSGNEKAKLVFVGEAPGYEEDLQGKPFVGKAGQLLTKIIESIGLTREDVYITNVVKCRPPGNRNPEPDEIAACSPFLAQQLEALQPKLICALGTFAAQTLLKTKAPISRLRGKFYQYNKRIKLMATFHPAYLLRNPQDKRLVWEDMKALRREYDNL
;
A
#
# COMPACT_ATOMS: atom_id res chain seq x y z
N MET A 1 -26.54 36.85 3.82
CA MET A 1 -26.06 35.46 3.77
C MET A 1 -24.62 35.49 3.32
N ASP A 2 -23.71 35.18 4.23
CA ASP A 2 -22.27 35.26 4.02
C ASP A 2 -21.81 34.08 3.15
N SER A 3 -21.62 34.31 1.86
CA SER A 3 -21.29 33.30 0.84
C SER A 3 -19.79 33.03 0.72
N ARG A 4 -19.07 33.03 1.86
CA ARG A 4 -17.63 32.76 1.87
C ARG A 4 -17.37 31.25 1.86
N LEU A 5 -16.86 30.75 0.72
CA LEU A 5 -16.31 29.40 0.61
C LEU A 5 -15.11 29.25 1.55
N HIS A 6 -14.96 28.09 2.20
CA HIS A 6 -13.81 27.76 3.03
C HIS A 6 -12.50 28.00 2.25
N PRO A 7 -11.42 28.54 2.86
CA PRO A 7 -10.18 28.87 2.15
C PRO A 7 -9.56 27.70 1.35
N GLU A 8 -9.70 26.47 1.83
CA GLU A 8 -9.25 25.28 1.09
C GLU A 8 -10.03 25.03 -0.20
N TYR A 9 -11.34 25.25 -0.20
CA TYR A 9 -12.16 25.15 -1.41
C TYR A 9 -11.82 26.28 -2.38
N GLN A 10 -11.52 27.47 -1.89
CA GLN A 10 -11.06 28.57 -2.74
C GLN A 10 -9.73 28.23 -3.42
N LYS A 11 -8.78 27.63 -2.67
CA LYS A 11 -7.49 27.18 -3.21
C LYS A 11 -7.67 26.10 -4.26
N LEU A 12 -8.49 25.07 -3.98
CA LEU A 12 -8.78 23.99 -4.92
C LEU A 12 -9.44 24.51 -6.19
N LEU A 13 -10.45 25.38 -6.06
CA LEU A 13 -11.11 26.01 -7.21
C LEU A 13 -10.14 26.86 -8.03
N SER A 14 -9.19 27.56 -7.40
CA SER A 14 -8.16 28.32 -8.12
C SER A 14 -7.25 27.40 -8.94
N GLN A 15 -6.86 26.24 -8.38
CA GLN A 15 -6.01 25.27 -9.06
C GLN A 15 -6.73 24.60 -10.22
N VAL A 16 -7.98 24.18 -10.02
CA VAL A 16 -8.83 23.65 -11.09
C VAL A 16 -9.00 24.71 -12.18
N LYS A 17 -9.36 25.95 -11.83
CA LYS A 17 -9.55 27.03 -12.80
C LYS A 17 -8.29 27.35 -13.60
N GLY A 18 -7.13 27.36 -12.96
CA GLY A 18 -5.83 27.54 -13.62
C GLY A 18 -5.53 26.41 -14.59
N HIS A 19 -5.79 25.16 -14.19
CA HIS A 19 -5.65 23.99 -15.04
C HIS A 19 -6.59 24.06 -16.26
N LEU A 20 -7.85 24.45 -16.07
CA LEU A 20 -8.83 24.59 -17.16
C LEU A 20 -8.42 25.69 -18.16
N HIS A 21 -7.94 26.84 -17.69
CA HIS A 21 -7.46 27.91 -18.56
C HIS A 21 -6.24 27.51 -19.37
N PHE A 22 -5.30 26.80 -18.76
CA PHE A 22 -4.12 26.28 -19.45
C PHE A 22 -4.51 25.38 -20.63
N HIS A 23 -5.44 24.44 -20.44
CA HIS A 23 -5.90 23.53 -21.49
C HIS A 23 -6.66 24.27 -22.60
N LYS A 24 -7.52 25.23 -22.24
CA LYS A 24 -8.21 26.08 -23.21
C LYS A 24 -7.24 26.88 -24.08
N ASN A 25 -6.19 27.44 -23.49
CA ASN A 25 -5.16 28.19 -24.21
C ASN A 25 -4.28 27.31 -25.11
N MET A 26 -4.23 26.00 -24.86
CA MET A 26 -3.62 25.02 -25.76
C MET A 26 -4.56 24.57 -26.90
N GLY A 27 -5.74 25.18 -27.04
CA GLY A 27 -6.69 24.87 -28.11
C GLY A 27 -7.61 23.68 -27.85
N LEU A 28 -7.75 23.25 -26.59
CA LEU A 28 -8.71 22.23 -26.20
C LEU A 28 -10.07 22.88 -25.90
N ASP A 29 -11.04 22.69 -26.80
CA ASP A 29 -12.39 23.24 -26.68
C ASP A 29 -13.29 22.45 -25.72
N PHE A 30 -12.84 21.27 -25.28
CA PHE A 30 -13.51 20.42 -24.29
C PHE A 30 -12.48 19.79 -23.36
N LEU A 31 -12.90 19.52 -22.12
CA LEU A 31 -12.15 18.61 -21.27
C LEU A 31 -12.42 17.20 -21.76
N PRO A 32 -11.39 16.37 -22.00
CA PRO A 32 -11.65 14.97 -22.28
C PRO A 32 -12.46 14.43 -21.10
N THR A 33 -13.59 13.78 -21.40
CA THR A 33 -14.24 12.95 -20.40
C THR A 33 -13.19 12.00 -19.85
N LEU A 34 -13.28 11.65 -18.56
CA LEU A 34 -12.52 10.53 -18.01
C LEU A 34 -13.03 9.25 -18.69
N ASP A 35 -12.65 9.08 -19.95
CA ASP A 35 -12.84 7.87 -20.71
C ASP A 35 -11.92 6.83 -20.06
N PRO A 36 -12.49 5.80 -19.41
CA PRO A 36 -11.69 4.77 -18.75
C PRO A 36 -10.82 3.97 -19.72
N SER A 37 -11.02 4.14 -21.03
CA SER A 37 -10.25 3.51 -22.10
C SER A 37 -9.09 4.36 -22.63
N VAL A 38 -9.06 5.66 -22.34
CA VAL A 38 -7.88 6.49 -22.59
C VAL A 38 -6.83 6.12 -21.56
N PRO A 39 -5.62 5.68 -21.97
CA PRO A 39 -4.56 5.42 -21.02
C PRO A 39 -4.32 6.71 -20.22
N SER A 40 -4.55 6.65 -18.91
CA SER A 40 -3.91 7.59 -17.99
C SER A 40 -2.45 7.67 -18.42
N GLY A 41 -1.94 8.88 -18.67
CA GLY A 41 -0.58 9.11 -19.19
C GLY A 41 0.46 8.22 -18.48
N PRO A 42 1.65 8.02 -19.08
CA PRO A 42 2.57 6.93 -18.75
C PRO A 42 2.58 6.62 -17.25
N HIS A 43 2.12 5.41 -16.88
CA HIS A 43 2.15 4.96 -15.49
C HIS A 43 3.55 5.21 -14.94
N LEU A 44 3.63 5.82 -13.76
CA LEU A 44 4.92 6.11 -13.14
C LEU A 44 5.66 4.79 -12.95
N SER A 45 6.93 4.78 -13.30
CA SER A 45 7.84 3.74 -12.85
C SER A 45 7.95 3.76 -11.32
N LEU A 46 8.34 2.63 -10.73
CA LEU A 46 8.49 2.53 -9.29
C LEU A 46 9.53 3.53 -8.75
N SER A 47 10.60 3.78 -9.50
CA SER A 47 11.61 4.80 -9.18
C SER A 47 11.03 6.20 -9.17
N GLN A 48 10.18 6.56 -10.16
CA GLN A 48 9.50 7.86 -10.16
C GLN A 48 8.52 8.01 -8.98
N VAL A 49 7.89 6.91 -8.55
CA VAL A 49 7.08 6.92 -7.31
C VAL A 49 7.98 7.19 -6.11
N GLU A 50 9.12 6.53 -6.00
CA GLU A 50 10.09 6.76 -4.92
C GLU A 50 10.65 8.19 -4.91
N GLU A 51 11.02 8.74 -6.05
CA GLU A 51 11.45 10.14 -6.19
C GLU A 51 10.38 11.13 -5.73
N ARG A 52 9.12 10.88 -6.07
CA ARG A 52 7.97 11.71 -5.62
C ARG A 52 7.70 11.58 -4.13
N LEU A 53 8.11 10.47 -3.51
CA LEU A 53 8.09 10.35 -2.05
C LEU A 53 9.07 11.35 -1.46
N GLY A 54 10.31 11.35 -1.96
CA GLY A 54 11.41 12.17 -1.48
C GLY A 54 11.57 12.09 0.04
N ASP A 55 11.95 13.21 0.66
CA ASP A 55 11.88 13.38 2.11
C ASP A 55 10.45 13.73 2.55
N CYS A 56 9.52 12.78 2.45
CA CYS A 56 8.09 13.02 2.69
C CYS A 56 7.81 13.59 4.09
N GLN A 57 7.15 14.75 4.19
CA GLN A 57 6.73 15.37 5.47
C GLN A 57 5.20 15.53 5.59
N ARG A 58 4.43 14.77 4.80
CA ARG A 58 2.97 14.92 4.67
C ARG A 58 2.17 14.49 5.92
N CYS A 59 2.79 13.81 6.88
CA CYS A 59 2.16 13.46 8.16
C CYS A 59 3.18 13.45 9.31
N LYS A 60 2.67 13.52 10.55
CA LYS A 60 3.47 13.67 11.79
C LYS A 60 4.53 12.59 12.03
N LEU A 61 4.43 11.43 11.38
CA LEU A 61 5.41 10.35 11.48
C LEU A 61 6.81 10.74 10.99
N HIS A 62 6.92 11.78 10.15
CA HIS A 62 8.21 12.25 9.64
C HIS A 62 9.17 12.73 10.74
N LYS A 63 8.63 13.14 11.89
CA LYS A 63 9.40 13.75 12.99
C LYS A 63 10.26 12.76 13.76
N GLY A 64 9.89 11.47 13.74
CA GLY A 64 10.51 10.44 14.59
C GLY A 64 11.11 9.27 13.82
N ARG A 65 11.09 9.29 12.49
CA ARG A 65 11.72 8.25 11.68
C ARG A 65 13.24 8.46 11.61
N HIS A 66 13.97 7.37 11.45
CA HIS A 66 15.33 7.40 10.94
C HIS A 66 15.33 7.29 9.41
N HIS A 67 14.56 6.34 8.86
CA HIS A 67 14.44 6.15 7.42
C HIS A 67 12.99 6.01 6.99
N ILE A 68 12.72 6.46 5.76
CA ILE A 68 11.51 6.07 5.07
C ILE A 68 11.71 4.64 4.57
N VAL A 69 10.76 3.76 4.86
CA VAL A 69 10.77 2.36 4.41
C VAL A 69 9.81 2.23 3.24
N PHE A 70 10.33 2.45 2.03
CA PHE A 70 9.55 2.51 0.79
C PHE A 70 8.94 1.15 0.41
N GLY A 71 9.76 0.12 0.37
CA GLY A 71 9.42 -1.21 -0.12
C GLY A 71 10.68 -1.92 -0.62
N SER A 72 10.61 -3.23 -0.83
CA SER A 72 11.74 -4.00 -1.38
C SER A 72 11.27 -5.27 -2.06
N GLY A 73 11.98 -5.71 -3.10
CA GLY A 73 11.73 -6.95 -3.80
C GLY A 73 11.73 -6.73 -5.32
N ASN A 74 11.10 -7.64 -6.05
CA ASN A 74 11.03 -7.55 -7.51
C ASN A 74 10.00 -6.51 -7.97
N GLU A 75 10.45 -5.54 -8.75
CA GLU A 75 9.61 -4.45 -9.29
C GLU A 75 8.56 -4.94 -10.30
N LYS A 76 8.73 -6.16 -10.83
CA LYS A 76 7.79 -6.86 -11.72
C LYS A 76 7.07 -8.00 -11.00
N ALA A 77 7.08 -8.02 -9.67
CA ALA A 77 6.47 -9.09 -8.89
C ALA A 77 4.98 -9.24 -9.18
N LYS A 78 4.56 -10.48 -9.46
CA LYS A 78 3.13 -10.81 -9.61
C LYS A 78 2.38 -10.78 -8.26
N LEU A 79 3.10 -10.96 -7.15
CA LEU A 79 2.57 -10.97 -5.78
C LEU A 79 3.23 -9.89 -4.91
N VAL A 80 2.40 -9.08 -4.25
CA VAL A 80 2.83 -8.05 -3.30
C VAL A 80 2.32 -8.36 -1.90
N PHE A 81 3.20 -8.36 -0.91
CA PHE A 81 2.83 -8.38 0.51
C PHE A 81 2.76 -6.95 1.05
N VAL A 82 1.64 -6.62 1.69
CA VAL A 82 1.41 -5.31 2.29
C VAL A 82 1.17 -5.45 3.78
N GLY A 83 2.09 -4.94 4.59
CA GLY A 83 1.96 -4.82 6.04
C GLY A 83 1.39 -3.49 6.50
N GLU A 84 1.44 -3.27 7.81
CA GLU A 84 0.88 -2.10 8.47
C GLU A 84 1.85 -0.90 8.44
N ALA A 85 2.99 -1.04 9.12
CA ALA A 85 3.96 0.01 9.33
C ALA A 85 5.36 -0.58 9.58
N PRO A 86 6.45 0.19 9.40
CA PRO A 86 7.79 -0.20 9.82
C PRO A 86 7.88 -0.36 11.34
N GLY A 87 8.65 -1.34 11.80
CA GLY A 87 9.11 -1.44 13.18
C GLY A 87 10.46 -0.76 13.39
N TYR A 88 11.05 -0.97 14.57
CA TYR A 88 12.34 -0.38 14.95
C TYR A 88 13.47 -0.74 13.99
N GLU A 89 13.64 -2.04 13.70
CA GLU A 89 14.70 -2.53 12.82
C GLU A 89 14.51 -2.04 11.38
N GLU A 90 13.27 -2.01 10.90
CA GLU A 90 12.93 -1.52 9.57
C GLU A 90 13.28 -0.03 9.42
N ASP A 91 12.95 0.78 10.42
CA ASP A 91 13.25 2.21 10.46
C ASP A 91 14.74 2.51 10.50
N LEU A 92 15.53 1.71 11.24
CA LEU A 92 16.98 1.85 11.24
C LEU A 92 17.64 1.45 9.92
N GLN A 93 17.09 0.45 9.23
CA GLN A 93 17.72 -0.13 8.03
C GLN A 93 17.12 0.41 6.71
N GLY A 94 15.99 1.11 6.75
CA GLY A 94 15.26 1.55 5.55
C GLY A 94 14.60 0.42 4.76
N LYS A 95 14.54 -0.81 5.31
CA LYS A 95 14.06 -2.01 4.59
C LYS A 95 12.85 -2.63 5.28
N PRO A 96 11.83 -3.08 4.54
CA PRO A 96 10.61 -3.61 5.14
C PRO A 96 10.82 -5.05 5.64
N PHE A 97 10.22 -5.37 6.78
CA PHE A 97 10.18 -6.73 7.33
C PHE A 97 11.59 -7.35 7.46
N VAL A 98 12.47 -6.72 8.23
CA VAL A 98 13.83 -7.21 8.55
C VAL A 98 13.95 -7.71 10.01
N GLY A 99 13.06 -7.27 10.91
CA GLY A 99 13.02 -7.75 12.29
C GLY A 99 12.43 -9.16 12.42
N LYS A 100 12.15 -9.59 13.66
CA LYS A 100 11.62 -10.95 13.97
C LYS A 100 10.35 -11.31 13.17
N ALA A 101 9.43 -10.35 13.02
CA ALA A 101 8.22 -10.56 12.22
C ALA A 101 8.55 -10.74 10.73
N GLY A 102 9.57 -10.04 10.23
CA GLY A 102 10.04 -10.15 8.86
C GLY A 102 10.80 -11.44 8.56
N GLN A 103 11.57 -11.96 9.52
CA GLN A 103 12.16 -13.28 9.43
C GLN A 103 11.07 -14.37 9.34
N LEU A 104 9.99 -14.24 10.11
CA LEU A 104 8.85 -15.14 9.97
C LEU A 104 8.13 -14.98 8.63
N LEU A 105 7.94 -13.75 8.14
CA LEU A 105 7.39 -13.50 6.81
C LEU A 105 8.23 -14.19 5.72
N THR A 106 9.56 -14.13 5.84
CA THR A 106 10.49 -14.79 4.91
C THR A 106 10.23 -16.30 4.88
N LYS A 107 10.12 -16.95 6.04
CA LYS A 107 9.76 -18.37 6.14
C LYS A 107 8.37 -18.69 5.56
N ILE A 108 7.41 -17.77 5.71
CA ILE A 108 6.07 -17.90 5.14
C ILE A 108 6.14 -17.88 3.61
N ILE A 109 6.90 -16.95 3.03
CA ILE A 109 7.11 -16.86 1.58
C ILE A 109 7.83 -18.12 1.06
N GLU A 110 8.89 -18.57 1.74
CA GLU A 110 9.62 -19.80 1.40
C GLU A 110 8.74 -21.05 1.46
N SER A 111 7.80 -21.12 2.41
CA SER A 111 6.90 -22.28 2.54
C SER A 111 5.94 -22.46 1.37
N ILE A 112 5.71 -21.41 0.57
CA ILE A 112 4.98 -21.50 -0.69
C ILE A 112 5.90 -21.53 -1.90
N GLY A 113 7.18 -21.86 -1.73
CA GLY A 113 8.14 -22.04 -2.83
C GLY A 113 8.45 -20.75 -3.58
N LEU A 114 8.42 -19.61 -2.90
CA LEU A 114 8.87 -18.31 -3.39
C LEU A 114 9.99 -17.78 -2.51
N THR A 115 10.74 -16.81 -3.00
CA THR A 115 11.77 -16.07 -2.27
C THR A 115 11.37 -14.60 -2.11
N ARG A 116 12.13 -13.82 -1.32
CA ARG A 116 11.88 -12.38 -1.20
C ARG A 116 12.14 -11.64 -2.51
N GLU A 117 12.99 -12.21 -3.34
CA GLU A 117 13.36 -11.74 -4.67
C GLU A 117 12.28 -12.06 -5.72
N ASP A 118 11.36 -12.98 -5.45
CA ASP A 118 10.24 -13.27 -6.36
C ASP A 118 9.04 -12.32 -6.14
N VAL A 119 8.97 -11.70 -4.97
CA VAL A 119 7.80 -10.91 -4.53
C VAL A 119 8.20 -9.47 -4.24
N TYR A 120 7.22 -8.61 -4.01
CA TYR A 120 7.47 -7.27 -3.48
C TYR A 120 6.84 -7.12 -2.09
N ILE A 121 7.53 -6.46 -1.17
CA ILE A 121 7.08 -6.30 0.22
C ILE A 121 7.06 -4.81 0.55
N THR A 122 5.96 -4.35 1.12
CA THR A 122 5.80 -2.95 1.55
C THR A 122 4.79 -2.82 2.70
N ASN A 123 4.52 -1.60 3.14
CA ASN A 123 3.57 -1.28 4.22
C ASN A 123 2.56 -0.20 3.80
N VAL A 124 1.45 -0.09 4.53
CA VAL A 124 0.47 1.00 4.38
C VAL A 124 1.11 2.36 4.65
N VAL A 125 1.74 2.52 5.81
CA VAL A 125 2.54 3.71 6.11
C VAL A 125 4.02 3.43 5.89
N LYS A 126 4.80 4.43 5.43
CA LYS A 126 6.24 4.27 5.13
C LYS A 126 7.17 4.73 6.25
N CYS A 127 6.62 5.22 7.36
CA CYS A 127 7.38 5.74 8.50
C CYS A 127 6.94 5.00 9.76
N ARG A 128 7.87 4.73 10.67
CA ARG A 128 7.59 4.06 11.94
C ARG A 128 6.78 4.95 12.89
N PRO A 129 5.64 4.48 13.41
CA PRO A 129 4.94 5.14 14.51
C PRO A 129 5.74 5.11 15.82
N PRO A 130 5.71 6.20 16.64
CA PRO A 130 6.40 6.24 17.92
C PRO A 130 6.02 5.06 18.83
N GLY A 131 7.02 4.41 19.42
CA GLY A 131 6.80 3.26 20.29
C GLY A 131 6.20 2.02 19.59
N ASN A 132 6.27 1.94 18.25
CA ASN A 132 5.63 0.88 17.45
C ASN A 132 4.11 0.77 17.72
N ARG A 133 3.44 1.89 18.05
CA ARG A 133 1.98 1.93 18.09
C ARG A 133 1.40 1.67 16.69
N ASN A 134 0.11 1.39 16.63
CA ASN A 134 -0.58 1.34 15.34
C ASN A 134 -0.61 2.74 14.69
N PRO A 135 -0.60 2.84 13.35
CA PRO A 135 -0.76 4.12 12.66
C PRO A 135 -2.15 4.68 12.88
N GLU A 136 -2.22 5.99 13.07
CA GLU A 136 -3.48 6.72 13.26
C GLU A 136 -4.21 6.92 11.92
N PRO A 137 -5.54 7.13 11.92
CA PRO A 137 -6.30 7.28 10.68
C PRO A 137 -5.80 8.41 9.76
N ASP A 138 -5.32 9.52 10.30
CA ASP A 138 -4.75 10.63 9.52
C ASP A 138 -3.40 10.25 8.87
N GLU A 139 -2.59 9.46 9.57
CA GLU A 139 -1.32 8.95 9.06
C GLU A 139 -1.53 7.96 7.91
N ILE A 140 -2.51 7.06 8.06
CA ILE A 140 -2.95 6.15 7.00
C ILE A 140 -3.48 6.94 5.81
N ALA A 141 -4.37 7.92 6.05
CA ALA A 141 -4.96 8.72 4.99
C ALA A 141 -3.91 9.52 4.19
N ALA A 142 -2.88 10.06 4.87
CA ALA A 142 -1.79 10.77 4.23
C ALA A 142 -0.89 9.86 3.38
N CYS A 143 -0.69 8.60 3.80
CA CYS A 143 0.25 7.68 3.16
C CYS A 143 -0.40 6.73 2.14
N SER A 144 -1.70 6.46 2.25
CA SER A 144 -2.43 5.53 1.36
C SER A 144 -2.41 5.93 -0.12
N PRO A 145 -2.51 7.22 -0.51
CA PRO A 145 -2.38 7.63 -1.91
C PRO A 145 -1.04 7.23 -2.52
N PHE A 146 0.01 7.17 -1.69
CA PHE A 146 1.33 6.76 -2.11
C PHE A 146 1.41 5.24 -2.32
N LEU A 147 0.85 4.44 -1.40
CA LEU A 147 0.73 2.99 -1.61
C LEU A 147 -0.06 2.68 -2.89
N ALA A 148 -1.12 3.44 -3.17
CA ALA A 148 -1.90 3.26 -4.40
C ALA A 148 -1.05 3.49 -5.66
N GLN A 149 -0.26 4.58 -5.70
CA GLN A 149 0.69 4.84 -6.80
C GLN A 149 1.74 3.74 -6.92
N GLN A 150 2.26 3.25 -5.79
CA GLN A 150 3.24 2.15 -5.76
C GLN A 150 2.65 0.86 -6.34
N LEU A 151 1.42 0.49 -5.95
CA LEU A 151 0.74 -0.68 -6.49
C LEU A 151 0.36 -0.52 -7.96
N GLU A 152 0.04 0.70 -8.40
CA GLU A 152 -0.21 1.01 -9.80
C GLU A 152 1.05 0.88 -10.65
N ALA A 153 2.21 1.33 -10.14
CA ALA A 153 3.50 1.16 -10.80
C ALA A 153 3.94 -0.31 -10.90
N LEU A 154 3.72 -1.09 -9.84
CA LEU A 154 4.07 -2.52 -9.78
C LEU A 154 3.15 -3.41 -10.66
N GLN A 155 1.91 -2.97 -10.91
CA GLN A 155 0.87 -3.73 -11.62
C GLN A 155 0.76 -5.22 -11.21
N PRO A 156 0.69 -5.55 -9.91
CA PRO A 156 0.68 -6.94 -9.48
C PRO A 156 -0.65 -7.61 -9.82
N LYS A 157 -0.66 -8.94 -9.84
CA LYS A 157 -1.89 -9.72 -10.03
C LYS A 157 -2.51 -10.13 -8.69
N LEU A 158 -1.67 -10.28 -7.66
CA LEU A 158 -2.06 -10.67 -6.31
C LEU A 158 -1.52 -9.69 -5.27
N ILE A 159 -2.35 -9.40 -4.26
CA ILE A 159 -1.94 -8.73 -3.03
C ILE A 159 -2.26 -9.64 -1.84
N CYS A 160 -1.26 -9.83 -0.96
CA CYS A 160 -1.45 -10.41 0.36
C CYS A 160 -1.39 -9.32 1.43
N ALA A 161 -2.54 -8.99 2.03
CA ALA A 161 -2.65 -8.00 3.09
C ALA A 161 -2.40 -8.66 4.46
N LEU A 162 -1.34 -8.22 5.14
CA LEU A 162 -0.87 -8.78 6.41
C LEU A 162 -1.49 -7.99 7.58
N GLY A 163 -2.48 -8.58 8.25
CA GLY A 163 -3.10 -8.00 9.45
C GLY A 163 -4.24 -7.02 9.18
N THR A 164 -4.84 -6.55 10.27
CA THR A 164 -6.07 -5.73 10.25
C THR A 164 -5.91 -4.43 9.48
N PHE A 165 -4.85 -3.65 9.75
CA PHE A 165 -4.69 -2.32 9.16
C PHE A 165 -4.44 -2.38 7.66
N ALA A 166 -3.59 -3.30 7.20
CA ALA A 166 -3.37 -3.53 5.76
C ALA A 166 -4.68 -3.95 5.08
N ALA A 167 -5.38 -4.93 5.64
CA ALA A 167 -6.63 -5.43 5.06
C ALA A 167 -7.72 -4.36 5.02
N GLN A 168 -7.95 -3.64 6.12
CA GLN A 168 -8.96 -2.60 6.21
C GLN A 168 -8.67 -1.42 5.30
N THR A 169 -7.41 -1.01 5.17
CA THR A 169 -7.01 0.08 4.27
C THR A 169 -7.24 -0.29 2.82
N LEU A 170 -6.76 -1.46 2.39
CA LEU A 170 -6.86 -1.89 0.99
C LEU A 170 -8.29 -2.24 0.57
N LEU A 171 -9.07 -2.85 1.48
CA LEU A 171 -10.46 -3.24 1.22
C LEU A 171 -11.48 -2.14 1.55
N LYS A 172 -11.03 -1.01 2.11
CA LYS A 172 -11.88 0.11 2.56
C LYS A 172 -13.04 -0.38 3.45
N THR A 173 -12.72 -1.20 4.44
CA THR A 173 -13.70 -1.84 5.34
C THR A 173 -13.30 -1.70 6.80
N LYS A 174 -14.26 -1.87 7.70
CA LYS A 174 -14.04 -1.95 9.16
C LYS A 174 -14.15 -3.38 9.71
N ALA A 175 -14.36 -4.36 8.84
CA ALA A 175 -14.50 -5.75 9.27
C ALA A 175 -13.23 -6.26 9.99
N PRO A 176 -13.37 -7.11 11.01
CA PRO A 176 -12.22 -7.67 11.72
C PRO A 176 -11.46 -8.67 10.86
N ILE A 177 -10.14 -8.78 11.07
CA ILE A 177 -9.27 -9.66 10.29
C ILE A 177 -9.70 -11.13 10.34
N SER A 178 -10.26 -11.60 11.45
CA SER A 178 -10.79 -12.96 11.61
C SER A 178 -11.90 -13.29 10.60
N ARG A 179 -12.68 -12.30 10.17
CA ARG A 179 -13.75 -12.46 9.15
C ARG A 179 -13.22 -12.35 7.72
N LEU A 180 -12.15 -11.58 7.54
CA LEU A 180 -11.56 -11.25 6.23
C LEU A 180 -10.55 -12.29 5.74
N ARG A 181 -9.80 -12.91 6.65
CA ARG A 181 -8.69 -13.80 6.27
C ARG A 181 -9.13 -15.00 5.43
N GLY A 182 -8.23 -15.44 4.54
CA GLY A 182 -8.40 -16.66 3.74
C GLY A 182 -9.47 -16.56 2.63
N LYS A 183 -10.00 -15.37 2.37
CA LYS A 183 -10.93 -15.10 1.27
C LYS A 183 -10.28 -14.18 0.24
N PHE A 184 -10.66 -14.37 -1.02
CA PHE A 184 -10.27 -13.47 -2.10
C PHE A 184 -11.26 -12.33 -2.26
N TYR A 185 -10.72 -11.13 -2.43
CA TYR A 185 -11.40 -9.89 -2.71
C TYR A 185 -10.80 -9.25 -3.97
N GLN A 186 -11.37 -8.13 -4.41
CA GLN A 186 -10.86 -7.36 -5.53
C GLN A 186 -10.35 -6.00 -5.07
N TYR A 187 -9.09 -5.69 -5.38
CA TYR A 187 -8.50 -4.37 -5.27
C TYR A 187 -8.49 -3.70 -6.65
N ASN A 188 -9.03 -2.48 -6.72
CA ASN A 188 -9.20 -1.71 -7.96
C ASN A 188 -9.84 -2.50 -9.12
N LYS A 189 -10.76 -3.44 -8.81
CA LYS A 189 -11.49 -4.32 -9.76
C LYS A 189 -10.61 -5.27 -10.60
N ARG A 190 -9.29 -5.25 -10.45
CA ARG A 190 -8.35 -5.99 -11.33
C ARG A 190 -7.41 -6.93 -10.56
N ILE A 191 -7.08 -6.61 -9.32
CA ILE A 191 -6.05 -7.31 -8.55
C ILE A 191 -6.73 -8.15 -7.49
N LYS A 192 -6.51 -9.48 -7.49
CA LYS A 192 -7.05 -10.32 -6.42
C LYS A 192 -6.30 -10.00 -5.13
N LEU A 193 -7.03 -9.85 -4.03
CA LEU A 193 -6.47 -9.53 -2.72
C LEU A 193 -6.91 -10.58 -1.71
N MET A 194 -5.96 -11.17 -0.99
CA MET A 194 -6.23 -12.03 0.16
C MET A 194 -5.68 -11.38 1.43
N ALA A 195 -6.51 -11.30 2.47
CA ALA A 195 -6.04 -10.92 3.80
C ALA A 195 -5.57 -12.16 4.58
N THR A 196 -4.59 -11.98 5.45
CA THR A 196 -4.16 -13.01 6.41
C THR A 196 -3.66 -12.36 7.72
N PHE A 197 -3.30 -13.16 8.72
CA PHE A 197 -2.77 -12.62 9.96
C PHE A 197 -1.35 -12.06 9.78
N HIS A 198 -1.05 -10.99 10.52
CA HIS A 198 0.27 -10.39 10.50
C HIS A 198 1.31 -11.33 11.15
N PRO A 199 2.55 -11.45 10.64
CA PRO A 199 3.57 -12.30 11.25
C PRO A 199 3.85 -11.98 12.73
N ALA A 200 3.80 -10.70 13.13
CA ALA A 200 3.95 -10.32 14.54
C ALA A 200 2.84 -10.90 15.44
N TYR A 201 1.63 -11.10 14.92
CA TYR A 201 0.55 -11.78 15.65
C TYR A 201 0.90 -13.26 15.87
N LEU A 202 1.43 -13.94 14.84
CA LEU A 202 1.84 -15.35 14.93
C LEU A 202 3.02 -15.59 15.87
N LEU A 203 3.89 -14.59 16.07
CA LEU A 203 4.96 -14.67 17.06
C LEU A 203 4.40 -14.76 18.50
N ARG A 204 3.24 -14.14 18.75
CA ARG A 204 2.54 -14.20 20.04
C ARG A 204 1.53 -15.34 20.12
N ASN A 205 1.03 -15.81 18.96
CA ASN A 205 0.01 -16.85 18.84
C ASN A 205 0.45 -17.95 17.85
N PRO A 206 1.45 -18.77 18.21
CA PRO A 206 2.01 -19.77 17.30
C PRO A 206 1.01 -20.83 16.81
N GLN A 207 -0.04 -21.11 17.59
CA GLN A 207 -1.11 -22.05 17.24
C GLN A 207 -1.86 -21.66 15.96
N ASP A 208 -1.92 -20.35 15.65
CA ASP A 208 -2.63 -19.85 14.47
C ASP A 208 -1.79 -19.90 13.19
N LYS A 209 -0.54 -20.38 13.25
CA LYS A 209 0.29 -20.61 12.07
C LYS A 209 -0.38 -21.56 11.08
N ARG A 210 -1.14 -22.55 11.57
CA ARG A 210 -1.92 -23.46 10.72
C ARG A 210 -2.92 -22.70 9.87
N LEU A 211 -3.56 -21.68 10.43
CA LEU A 211 -4.53 -20.86 9.71
C LEU A 211 -3.84 -20.12 8.56
N VAL A 212 -2.72 -19.44 8.84
CA VAL A 212 -1.96 -18.73 7.80
C VAL A 212 -1.42 -19.69 6.74
N TRP A 213 -1.01 -20.91 7.12
CA TRP A 213 -0.61 -21.93 6.16
C TRP A 213 -1.73 -22.28 5.17
N GLU A 214 -2.98 -22.43 5.63
CA GLU A 214 -4.12 -22.66 4.73
C GLU A 214 -4.33 -21.48 3.76
N ASP A 215 -4.22 -20.24 4.24
CA ASP A 215 -4.32 -19.05 3.39
C ASP A 215 -3.20 -19.04 2.33
N MET A 216 -1.98 -19.37 2.74
CA MET A 216 -0.81 -19.38 1.84
C MET A 216 -0.91 -20.47 0.77
N LYS A 217 -1.45 -21.65 1.10
CA LYS A 217 -1.77 -22.67 0.08
C LYS A 217 -2.79 -22.16 -0.93
N ALA A 218 -3.84 -21.46 -0.49
CA ALA A 218 -4.83 -20.87 -1.39
C ALA A 218 -4.21 -19.76 -2.25
N LEU A 219 -3.37 -18.91 -1.67
CA LEU A 219 -2.61 -17.88 -2.38
C LEU A 219 -1.66 -18.48 -3.42
N ARG A 220 -0.96 -19.57 -3.09
CA ARG A 220 -0.06 -20.29 -4.00
C ARG A 220 -0.80 -20.84 -5.22
N ARG A 221 -1.96 -21.47 -5.01
CA ARG A 221 -2.81 -21.96 -6.11
C ARG A 221 -3.21 -20.84 -7.07
N GLU A 222 -3.54 -19.67 -6.54
CA GLU A 222 -3.83 -18.51 -7.39
C GLU A 222 -2.58 -18.00 -8.11
N TYR A 223 -1.43 -18.00 -7.44
CA TYR A 223 -0.16 -17.58 -8.03
C TYR A 223 0.26 -18.47 -9.21
N ASP A 224 0.05 -19.79 -9.11
CA ASP A 224 0.38 -20.75 -10.18
C ASP A 224 -0.47 -20.57 -11.45
N ASN A 225 -1.61 -19.87 -11.36
CA ASN A 225 -2.52 -19.61 -12.49
C ASN A 225 -2.28 -18.27 -13.20
N LEU A 226 -1.19 -17.55 -12.89
CA LEU A 226 -0.90 -16.18 -13.38
C LEU A 226 0.05 -16.10 -14.58
#